data_AF-A0A2V8QBM9-F1
#
_entry.id   AF-A0A2V8QBM9-F1
#
_cell.length_a   1.000
_cell.length_b   1.000
_cell.length_c   1.000
_cell.angle_alpha   90.00
_cell.angle_beta   90.00
_cell.angle_gamma   90.00
#
_symmetry.space_group_name_H-M   'P 1'
#
loop_
_entity.id
_entity.type
_entity.pdbx_description
1 polymer ?
#
loop_
_entity_poly.entity_id
_entity_poly.type
_entity_poly.pdbx_seq_one_letter_code
_entity_poly.pdbx_strand_id
1 'polypeptide(L)'
;MSNKENNKIDDKLGSAEKSCEVVGDDLLADISGLISKEVPSGVDRRSFLIRSAVGGAAAVMMGRTVSTQNAIAKALATMPVQGTPKPPLAADLNVVKKGQGPVMTLSDEFYKVGPGPSSSHTIGPMRITYDFYQRATKLPADKLAKATALKVHLFGSLSATGKGHGTERASLAGLVGKEPATVDPLFLDSLRDKPDQTFEVKLGSKSIPVTLKDIVYDATKGDFKHPNTMTCKLLAGTEVLLEQEYYSVGGGFIEWKGYTPPKKNAPKYPFRTMKELRAHADGNKLSIAKVILANETSISGRSEEEVYAFIDKIINAMVATVKSGLSMSEDDVLPGPIKLHSKAATVYKRAQDDKYATDKGIGSLAAFALAASEENARGHLVITAPTGGSAGVMPSLVYGLLEVRKLDRQKVRDGMLAALAIGYLCKHHATLSAAEGGCQAEIGVASSMAAALVATAYDAESNVVENAAESALEHHLGMTCDPVAGYVQVPCVERCAFGAVKAWTAYAIASNEIASRHRVDFDATVMALAETARDMNSKYKETSEAGLALSVVLC
;
A
#
# COMPACT_ATOMS: atom_id res chain seq x y z
N MET A 1 -34.08 2.39 -54.88
CA MET A 1 -34.40 1.80 -56.20
C MET A 1 -33.32 0.78 -56.49
N SER A 2 -33.52 -0.52 -56.70
CA SER A 2 -34.70 -1.32 -57.05
C SER A 2 -34.51 -2.78 -56.59
N ASN A 3 -35.61 -3.39 -56.12
CA ASN A 3 -36.11 -4.79 -56.11
C ASN A 3 -35.15 -5.99 -55.99
N LYS A 4 -35.32 -6.94 -55.04
CA LYS A 4 -36.38 -7.95 -54.77
C LYS A 4 -36.57 -9.01 -55.87
N GLU A 5 -36.25 -10.26 -55.53
CA GLU A 5 -36.91 -11.53 -55.92
C GLU A 5 -36.31 -12.66 -55.05
N ASN A 6 -36.98 -13.15 -54.00
CA ASN A 6 -37.94 -14.26 -53.94
C ASN A 6 -37.51 -15.55 -54.65
N ASN A 7 -37.21 -16.60 -53.85
CA ASN A 7 -37.46 -17.97 -54.27
C ASN A 7 -37.96 -18.80 -53.06
N LYS A 8 -39.11 -19.44 -53.26
CA LYS A 8 -39.83 -20.31 -52.34
C LYS A 8 -39.91 -21.68 -53.02
N ILE A 9 -39.56 -22.76 -52.33
CA ILE A 9 -40.03 -24.11 -52.66
C ILE A 9 -40.35 -24.80 -51.33
N ASP A 10 -41.62 -25.15 -51.17
CA ASP A 10 -42.16 -26.04 -50.15
C ASP A 10 -41.78 -27.49 -50.48
N ASP A 11 -41.54 -28.33 -49.48
CA ASP A 11 -42.10 -29.69 -49.52
C ASP A 11 -42.27 -30.32 -48.13
N LYS A 12 -43.43 -30.97 -47.96
CA LYS A 12 -43.83 -31.74 -46.78
C LYS A 12 -43.16 -33.11 -46.81
N LEU A 13 -42.75 -33.62 -45.65
CA LEU A 13 -42.70 -35.06 -45.38
C LEU A 13 -42.79 -35.29 -43.86
N GLY A 14 -43.90 -35.90 -43.44
CA GLY A 14 -44.01 -36.50 -42.12
C GLY A 14 -43.52 -37.94 -42.17
N SER A 15 -42.85 -38.39 -41.11
CA SER A 15 -42.81 -39.79 -40.73
C SER A 15 -42.38 -39.92 -39.27
N ALA A 16 -43.27 -40.56 -38.51
CA ALA A 16 -43.09 -41.26 -37.25
C ALA A 16 -41.64 -41.55 -36.80
N GLU A 17 -41.33 -41.17 -35.55
CA GLU A 17 -40.46 -41.98 -34.71
C GLU A 17 -41.09 -42.21 -33.34
N LYS A 18 -40.96 -43.47 -32.93
CA LYS A 18 -41.64 -44.13 -31.83
C LYS A 18 -41.15 -43.63 -30.48
N SER A 19 -42.10 -43.53 -29.57
CA SER A 19 -41.90 -43.59 -28.12
C SER A 19 -40.97 -44.75 -27.73
N CYS A 20 -39.85 -44.42 -27.10
CA CYS A 20 -39.13 -45.33 -26.23
C CYS A 20 -39.22 -44.74 -24.82
N GLU A 21 -40.24 -45.14 -24.07
CA GLU A 21 -40.31 -44.93 -22.63
C GLU A 21 -39.14 -45.66 -21.98
N VAL A 22 -38.22 -44.91 -21.38
CA VAL A 22 -37.39 -45.40 -20.29
C VAL A 22 -37.86 -44.62 -19.06
N VAL A 23 -38.76 -45.25 -18.30
CA VAL A 23 -39.14 -44.81 -16.96
C VAL A 23 -37.93 -45.03 -16.07
N GLY A 24 -37.17 -43.96 -15.85
CA GLY A 24 -36.27 -43.81 -14.72
C GLY A 24 -36.58 -42.47 -14.09
N ASP A 25 -37.35 -42.48 -13.00
CA ASP A 25 -37.51 -41.31 -12.14
C ASP A 25 -36.13 -40.95 -11.58
N ASP A 26 -35.42 -40.03 -12.24
CA ASP A 26 -34.30 -39.35 -11.62
C ASP A 26 -34.85 -38.34 -10.62
N LEU A 27 -35.08 -38.82 -9.40
CA LEU A 27 -35.57 -38.06 -8.24
C LEU A 27 -34.68 -36.85 -7.87
N LEU A 28 -33.55 -36.65 -8.54
CA LEU A 28 -32.63 -35.53 -8.36
C LEU A 28 -32.56 -34.57 -9.56
N ALA A 29 -33.25 -34.84 -10.67
CA ALA A 29 -33.18 -34.03 -11.88
C ALA A 29 -33.79 -32.62 -11.74
N ASP A 30 -34.73 -32.43 -10.79
CA ASP A 30 -35.29 -31.11 -10.48
C ASP A 30 -35.35 -30.82 -8.97
N ILE A 31 -34.24 -30.30 -8.44
CA ILE A 31 -34.11 -29.80 -7.07
C ILE A 31 -34.64 -28.38 -6.88
N SER A 32 -35.15 -27.73 -7.94
CA SER A 32 -35.55 -26.32 -7.87
C SER A 32 -36.80 -26.07 -7.01
N GLY A 33 -37.67 -27.08 -6.86
CA GLY A 33 -38.84 -27.06 -5.96
C GLY A 33 -38.53 -27.35 -4.48
N LEU A 34 -37.33 -27.84 -4.16
CA LEU A 34 -36.91 -28.22 -2.80
C LEU A 34 -36.24 -27.08 -2.02
N ILE A 35 -35.90 -25.98 -2.68
CA ILE A 35 -35.22 -24.83 -2.08
C ILE A 35 -36.17 -23.63 -2.09
N SER A 36 -36.55 -23.13 -0.91
CA SER A 36 -37.33 -21.89 -0.81
C SER A 36 -36.54 -20.71 -1.38
N LYS A 37 -37.16 -19.98 -2.32
CA LYS A 37 -36.59 -18.72 -2.87
C LYS A 37 -36.82 -17.53 -1.94
N GLU A 38 -37.77 -17.63 -1.02
CA GLU A 38 -38.08 -16.60 -0.04
C GLU A 38 -37.41 -16.93 1.30
N VAL A 39 -36.54 -16.03 1.74
CA VAL A 39 -35.86 -16.10 3.04
C VAL A 39 -36.62 -15.21 4.02
N PRO A 40 -37.08 -15.74 5.17
CA PRO A 40 -37.79 -14.94 6.16
C PRO A 40 -36.98 -13.76 6.68
N SER A 41 -37.64 -12.67 7.08
CA SER A 41 -36.94 -11.48 7.56
C SER A 41 -36.19 -11.77 8.88
N GLY A 42 -35.01 -11.16 9.06
CA GLY A 42 -34.17 -11.38 10.25
C GLY A 42 -33.40 -12.72 10.25
N VAL A 43 -33.28 -13.37 9.10
CA VAL A 43 -32.62 -14.67 8.95
C VAL A 43 -31.41 -14.55 8.01
N ASP A 44 -30.26 -15.09 8.42
CA ASP A 44 -29.08 -15.13 7.57
C ASP A 44 -29.33 -15.95 6.31
N ARG A 45 -29.27 -15.27 5.16
CA ARG A 45 -29.68 -15.81 3.86
C ARG A 45 -28.84 -17.02 3.44
N ARG A 46 -27.53 -16.96 3.67
CA ARG A 46 -26.59 -18.03 3.27
C ARG A 46 -26.82 -19.28 4.10
N SER A 47 -26.92 -19.16 5.41
CA SER A 47 -27.18 -20.27 6.33
C SER A 47 -28.54 -20.91 6.07
N PHE A 48 -29.57 -20.09 5.81
CA PHE A 48 -30.90 -20.59 5.47
C PHE A 48 -30.91 -21.41 4.18
N LEU A 49 -30.26 -20.92 3.12
CA LEU A 49 -30.22 -21.61 1.83
C LEU A 49 -29.44 -22.93 1.91
N ILE A 50 -28.28 -22.95 2.59
CA ILE A 50 -27.49 -24.17 2.80
C ILE A 50 -28.30 -25.20 3.60
N ARG A 51 -28.93 -24.79 4.70
CA ARG A 51 -29.69 -25.71 5.56
C ARG A 51 -30.98 -26.20 4.91
N SER A 52 -31.64 -25.35 4.14
CA SER A 52 -32.82 -25.74 3.34
C SER A 52 -32.43 -26.76 2.26
N ALA A 53 -31.30 -26.55 1.58
CA ALA A 53 -30.78 -27.49 0.59
C ALA A 53 -30.38 -28.84 1.22
N VAL A 54 -29.68 -28.84 2.36
CA VAL A 54 -29.32 -30.06 3.09
C VAL A 54 -30.56 -30.79 3.61
N GLY A 55 -31.53 -30.05 4.16
CA GLY A 55 -32.80 -30.61 4.64
C GLY A 55 -33.63 -31.24 3.51
N GLY A 56 -33.67 -30.60 2.33
CA GLY A 56 -34.32 -31.12 1.14
C GLY A 56 -33.63 -32.38 0.60
N ALA A 57 -32.31 -32.35 0.43
CA ALA A 57 -31.53 -33.49 -0.06
C ALA A 57 -31.62 -34.72 0.86
N ALA A 58 -31.55 -34.52 2.19
CA ALA A 58 -31.68 -35.62 3.15
C ALA A 58 -33.06 -36.28 3.12
N ALA A 59 -34.13 -35.51 2.87
CA ALA A 59 -35.48 -36.05 2.77
C ALA A 59 -35.71 -36.88 1.50
N VAL A 60 -35.17 -36.41 0.37
CA VAL A 60 -35.20 -37.16 -0.90
C VAL A 60 -34.45 -38.48 -0.77
N MET A 61 -33.25 -38.47 -0.17
CA MET A 61 -32.49 -39.71 0.08
C MET A 61 -33.18 -40.69 1.02
N MET A 62 -34.09 -40.23 1.88
CA MET A 62 -34.91 -41.07 2.76
C MET A 62 -36.26 -41.46 2.14
N GLY A 63 -36.47 -41.22 0.84
CA GLY A 63 -37.70 -41.57 0.12
C GLY A 63 -38.93 -40.77 0.55
N ARG A 64 -38.75 -39.58 1.13
CA ARG A 64 -39.84 -38.73 1.60
C ARG A 64 -40.00 -37.50 0.70
N THR A 65 -41.18 -37.32 0.12
CA THR A 65 -41.59 -36.06 -0.51
C THR A 65 -41.82 -35.00 0.58
N VAL A 66 -41.01 -33.94 0.59
CA VAL A 66 -41.14 -32.84 1.57
C VAL A 66 -41.66 -31.59 0.86
N SER A 67 -42.78 -31.06 1.36
CA SER A 67 -43.29 -29.76 0.90
C SER A 67 -42.34 -28.64 1.30
N THR A 68 -42.24 -27.61 0.46
CA THR A 68 -41.35 -26.46 0.68
C THR A 68 -41.60 -25.80 2.04
N GLN A 69 -42.85 -25.75 2.52
CA GLN A 69 -43.20 -25.23 3.84
C GLN A 69 -42.60 -26.02 5.01
N ASN A 70 -42.57 -27.36 4.92
CA ASN A 70 -41.97 -28.21 5.97
C ASN A 70 -40.44 -28.11 5.99
N ALA A 71 -39.81 -27.94 4.82
CA ALA A 71 -38.38 -27.67 4.73
C ALA A 71 -38.02 -26.31 5.37
N ILE A 72 -38.82 -25.27 5.12
CA ILE A 72 -38.66 -23.94 5.72
C ILE A 72 -38.80 -24.02 7.25
N ALA A 73 -39.84 -24.69 7.76
CA ALA A 73 -40.07 -24.83 9.19
C ALA A 73 -38.91 -25.55 9.90
N LYS A 74 -38.37 -26.62 9.30
CA LYS A 74 -37.24 -27.38 9.84
C LYS A 74 -35.93 -26.59 9.77
N ALA A 75 -35.71 -25.83 8.69
CA ALA A 75 -34.57 -24.94 8.57
C ALA A 75 -34.61 -23.89 9.69
N LEU A 76 -35.73 -23.17 9.84
CA LEU A 76 -35.97 -22.15 10.86
C LEU A 76 -35.81 -22.67 12.29
N ALA A 77 -36.35 -23.85 12.60
CA ALA A 77 -36.27 -24.46 13.93
C ALA A 77 -34.84 -24.78 14.38
N THR A 78 -33.89 -24.89 13.44
CA THR A 78 -32.48 -25.13 13.75
C THR A 78 -31.63 -23.87 13.70
N MET A 79 -32.19 -22.74 13.28
CA MET A 79 -31.43 -21.49 13.15
C MET A 79 -31.14 -20.89 14.53
N PRO A 80 -29.90 -20.45 14.79
CA PRO A 80 -29.63 -19.66 15.98
C PRO A 80 -30.38 -18.33 15.88
N VAL A 81 -31.03 -17.92 16.97
CA VAL A 81 -31.70 -16.61 17.11
C VAL A 81 -30.67 -15.51 16.86
N GLN A 82 -30.92 -14.62 15.88
CA GLN A 82 -29.98 -13.58 15.49
C GLN A 82 -29.82 -12.53 16.60
N GLY A 83 -28.56 -12.22 16.85
CA GLY A 83 -28.10 -11.18 17.75
C GLY A 83 -26.63 -11.39 18.10
N THR A 84 -25.79 -11.81 17.14
CA THR A 84 -24.35 -11.67 17.35
C THR A 84 -24.02 -10.21 17.10
N PRO A 85 -23.52 -9.48 18.10
CA PRO A 85 -22.90 -8.18 17.86
C PRO A 85 -21.83 -8.35 16.78
N LYS A 86 -21.52 -7.28 16.02
CA LYS A 86 -20.23 -7.17 15.29
C LYS A 86 -19.17 -7.75 16.24
N PRO A 87 -18.39 -8.79 15.85
CA PRO A 87 -17.39 -9.33 16.75
C PRO A 87 -16.58 -8.17 17.28
N PRO A 88 -16.52 -7.96 18.61
CA PRO A 88 -15.63 -6.94 19.14
C PRO A 88 -14.23 -7.29 18.63
N LEU A 89 -13.49 -6.25 18.23
CA LEU A 89 -12.08 -6.31 17.87
C LEU A 89 -11.38 -7.40 18.70
N ALA A 90 -10.82 -8.41 18.03
CA ALA A 90 -10.13 -9.48 18.71
C ALA A 90 -8.99 -8.85 19.55
N ALA A 91 -9.08 -8.98 20.88
CA ALA A 91 -8.20 -8.29 21.82
C ALA A 91 -6.72 -8.71 21.71
N ASP A 92 -6.44 -9.74 20.93
CA ASP A 92 -5.15 -10.37 20.69
C ASP A 92 -4.45 -9.89 19.41
N LEU A 93 -5.08 -9.06 18.57
CA LEU A 93 -4.38 -8.37 17.48
C LEU A 93 -3.33 -7.42 18.09
N ASN A 94 -2.04 -7.77 17.95
CA ASN A 94 -0.94 -6.94 18.43
C ASN A 94 -0.95 -5.50 17.87
N VAL A 95 -1.61 -5.29 16.72
CA VAL A 95 -1.80 -3.97 16.12
C VAL A 95 -2.94 -3.19 16.77
N VAL A 96 -4.04 -3.87 17.16
CA VAL A 96 -5.18 -3.29 17.89
C VAL A 96 -4.78 -2.79 19.28
N LYS A 97 -3.73 -3.37 19.88
CA LYS A 97 -3.22 -2.92 21.19
C LYS A 97 -2.59 -1.52 21.18
N LYS A 98 -2.25 -0.94 20.01
CA LYS A 98 -1.58 0.38 19.92
C LYS A 98 -2.53 1.57 19.68
N GLY A 99 -3.81 1.35 19.36
CA GLY A 99 -4.77 2.38 18.91
C GLY A 99 -5.89 2.76 19.89
N GLN A 100 -5.60 2.92 21.18
CA GLN A 100 -6.67 3.28 22.15
C GLN A 100 -7.04 4.77 22.13
N GLY A 101 -6.12 5.66 21.75
CA GLY A 101 -6.35 7.11 21.64
C GLY A 101 -6.77 7.57 20.24
N PRO A 102 -7.01 8.88 20.03
CA PRO A 102 -7.23 9.43 18.70
C PRO A 102 -6.01 9.25 17.80
N VAL A 103 -6.22 9.37 16.48
CA VAL A 103 -5.12 9.42 15.51
C VAL A 103 -4.24 10.64 15.81
N MET A 104 -2.94 10.37 16.04
CA MET A 104 -1.92 11.39 16.34
C MET A 104 -0.77 11.43 15.30
N THR A 105 -0.88 10.66 14.21
CA THR A 105 0.16 10.62 13.18
C THR A 105 0.15 11.92 12.39
N LEU A 106 1.33 12.47 12.11
CA LEU A 106 1.50 13.69 11.32
C LEU A 106 1.96 13.38 9.89
N SER A 107 1.76 14.34 8.98
CA SER A 107 2.03 14.14 7.55
C SER A 107 3.49 13.81 7.28
N ASP A 108 4.41 14.41 8.04
CA ASP A 108 5.86 14.20 7.93
C ASP A 108 6.35 12.92 8.61
N GLU A 109 5.51 12.28 9.43
CA GLU A 109 5.72 10.94 9.96
C GLU A 109 5.27 9.87 8.96
N PHE A 110 4.38 10.22 8.04
CA PHE A 110 3.74 9.29 7.10
C PHE A 110 4.35 9.34 5.69
N TYR A 111 4.33 10.51 5.05
CA TYR A 111 4.99 10.69 3.76
C TYR A 111 6.49 10.88 3.96
N LYS A 112 7.29 9.95 3.45
CA LYS A 112 8.75 10.07 3.42
C LYS A 112 9.23 10.16 2.00
N VAL A 113 10.26 10.98 1.81
CA VAL A 113 11.03 11.06 0.57
C VAL A 113 12.42 10.53 0.87
N GLY A 114 12.91 9.63 0.02
CA GLY A 114 14.26 9.08 0.13
C GLY A 114 14.59 8.17 -1.04
N PRO A 115 15.77 7.55 -1.08
CA PRO A 115 16.08 6.54 -2.07
C PRO A 115 15.34 5.23 -1.79
N GLY A 116 14.91 4.56 -2.87
CA GLY A 116 14.39 3.19 -2.82
C GLY A 116 15.51 2.14 -2.65
N PRO A 117 15.15 0.86 -2.51
CA PRO A 117 13.80 0.33 -2.60
C PRO A 117 13.06 0.26 -1.25
N SER A 118 13.75 0.44 -0.12
CA SER A 118 13.20 0.13 1.21
C SER A 118 13.19 1.32 2.15
N SER A 119 12.03 1.58 2.78
CA SER A 119 11.92 2.62 3.80
C SER A 119 12.69 2.29 5.09
N SER A 120 12.78 1.01 5.45
CA SER A 120 13.45 0.53 6.66
C SER A 120 14.91 0.14 6.45
N HIS A 121 15.28 -0.33 5.26
CA HIS A 121 16.64 -0.80 4.97
C HIS A 121 17.43 0.14 4.04
N THR A 122 16.80 1.18 3.47
CA THR A 122 17.48 2.20 2.65
C THR A 122 17.31 3.59 3.26
N ILE A 123 16.07 4.11 3.33
CA ILE A 123 15.82 5.47 3.83
C ILE A 123 16.22 5.60 5.31
N GLY A 124 15.84 4.65 6.16
CA GLY A 124 16.17 4.64 7.58
C GLY A 124 17.68 4.70 7.84
N PRO A 125 18.49 3.74 7.33
CA PRO A 125 19.94 3.73 7.51
C PRO A 125 20.65 4.97 6.94
N MET A 126 20.17 5.54 5.84
CA MET A 126 20.69 6.80 5.32
C MET A 126 20.35 7.97 6.24
N ARG A 127 19.13 8.05 6.77
CA ARG A 127 18.73 9.07 7.76
C ARG A 127 19.55 8.95 9.05
N ILE A 128 19.81 7.73 9.52
CA ILE A 128 20.62 7.47 10.71
C ILE A 128 22.03 8.00 10.53
N THR A 129 22.68 7.62 9.43
CA THR A 129 24.06 8.04 9.16
C THR A 129 24.17 9.53 8.85
N TYR A 130 23.16 10.13 8.23
CA TYR A 130 23.06 11.58 8.06
C TYR A 130 22.86 12.33 9.38
N ASP A 131 21.97 11.86 10.28
CA ASP A 131 21.81 12.39 11.63
C ASP A 131 23.13 12.28 12.41
N PHE A 132 23.80 11.12 12.35
CA PHE A 132 25.09 10.92 12.99
C PHE A 132 26.16 11.88 12.46
N TYR A 133 26.24 12.07 11.14
CA TYR A 133 27.11 13.07 10.51
C TYR A 133 26.82 14.49 11.04
N GLN A 134 25.55 14.87 11.16
CA GLN A 134 25.15 16.16 11.72
C GLN A 134 25.50 16.30 13.22
N ARG A 135 25.47 15.21 14.00
CA ARG A 135 25.92 15.23 15.40
C ARG A 135 27.44 15.34 15.49
N ALA A 136 28.16 14.58 14.67
CA ALA A 136 29.62 14.57 14.63
C ALA A 136 30.17 15.96 14.26
N THR A 137 29.60 16.62 13.25
CA THR A 137 30.00 17.99 12.84
C THR A 137 29.82 19.06 13.92
N LYS A 138 28.99 18.81 14.94
CA LYS A 138 28.73 19.72 16.06
C LYS A 138 29.62 19.46 17.28
N LEU A 139 30.52 18.49 17.24
CA LEU A 139 31.45 18.24 18.34
C LEU A 139 32.47 19.39 18.50
N PRO A 140 32.99 19.61 19.72
CA PRO A 140 34.06 20.58 19.97
C PRO A 140 35.29 20.37 19.07
N ALA A 141 35.91 21.47 18.65
CA ALA A 141 37.02 21.46 17.69
C ALA A 141 38.24 20.65 18.16
N ASP A 142 38.52 20.66 19.46
CA ASP A 142 39.60 19.90 20.11
C ASP A 142 39.35 18.38 20.06
N LYS A 143 38.08 17.94 20.17
CA LYS A 143 37.71 16.54 19.96
C LYS A 143 37.83 16.15 18.48
N LEU A 144 37.31 17.00 17.58
CA LEU A 144 37.37 16.75 16.14
C LEU A 144 38.80 16.68 15.61
N ALA A 145 39.73 17.45 16.19
CA ALA A 145 41.15 17.40 15.85
C ALA A 145 41.83 16.04 16.12
N LYS A 146 41.20 15.16 16.92
CA LYS A 146 41.68 13.79 17.19
C LYS A 146 41.01 12.73 16.31
N ALA A 147 40.00 13.10 15.52
CA ALA A 147 39.24 12.14 14.73
C ALA A 147 40.10 11.48 13.65
N THR A 148 39.91 10.17 13.50
CA THR A 148 40.70 9.30 12.61
C THR A 148 39.85 8.36 11.75
N ALA A 149 38.68 7.94 12.22
CA ALA A 149 37.83 7.00 11.49
C ALA A 149 36.35 7.18 11.84
N LEU A 150 35.49 6.85 10.87
CA LEU A 150 34.06 6.66 11.04
C LEU A 150 33.74 5.19 10.81
N LYS A 151 32.90 4.58 11.64
CA LYS A 151 32.46 3.19 11.50
C LYS A 151 30.97 3.05 11.74
N VAL A 152 30.33 2.22 10.92
CA VAL A 152 28.91 1.88 11.05
C VAL A 152 28.79 0.38 11.16
N HIS A 153 28.09 -0.12 12.18
CA HIS A 153 27.78 -1.55 12.31
C HIS A 153 26.29 -1.76 12.15
N LEU A 154 25.92 -2.67 11.25
CA LEU A 154 24.55 -3.09 10.97
C LEU A 154 24.29 -4.40 11.73
N PHE A 155 23.20 -4.47 12.48
CA PHE A 155 22.84 -5.66 13.27
C PHE A 155 21.46 -6.19 12.88
N GLY A 156 21.18 -7.43 13.30
CA GLY A 156 19.85 -8.04 13.13
C GLY A 156 19.43 -8.17 11.66
N SER A 157 18.21 -7.75 11.36
CA SER A 157 17.62 -7.79 10.02
C SER A 157 18.34 -6.86 9.03
N LEU A 158 18.84 -5.69 9.49
CA LEU A 158 19.66 -4.82 8.64
C LEU A 158 20.92 -5.54 8.16
N SER A 159 21.53 -6.36 9.02
CA SER A 159 22.67 -7.17 8.62
C SER A 159 22.27 -8.32 7.69
N ALA A 160 21.17 -9.01 8.02
CA ALA A 160 20.75 -10.22 7.31
C ALA A 160 20.30 -9.94 5.87
N THR A 161 19.58 -8.85 5.62
CA THR A 161 18.96 -8.57 4.31
C THR A 161 19.52 -7.31 3.63
N GLY A 162 20.37 -6.53 4.32
CA GLY A 162 20.74 -5.19 3.88
C GLY A 162 21.45 -5.13 2.52
N LYS A 163 22.17 -6.18 2.11
CA LYS A 163 22.80 -6.23 0.77
C LYS A 163 21.78 -6.17 -0.37
N GLY A 164 20.65 -6.88 -0.24
CA GLY A 164 19.58 -6.85 -1.23
C GLY A 164 18.89 -5.49 -1.33
N HIS A 165 18.94 -4.71 -0.25
CA HIS A 165 18.34 -3.38 -0.15
C HIS A 165 19.33 -2.21 -0.36
N GLY A 166 20.61 -2.51 -0.60
CA GLY A 166 21.66 -1.48 -0.72
C GLY A 166 21.89 -0.67 0.56
N THR A 167 21.67 -1.26 1.74
CA THR A 167 21.80 -0.60 3.04
C THR A 167 23.18 0.03 3.22
N GLU A 168 24.24 -0.66 2.79
CA GLU A 168 25.62 -0.19 2.84
C GLU A 168 25.85 1.08 2.02
N ARG A 169 25.28 1.14 0.81
CA ARG A 169 25.37 2.31 -0.07
C ARG A 169 24.60 3.49 0.52
N ALA A 170 23.40 3.22 1.04
CA ALA A 170 22.57 4.22 1.70
C ALA A 170 23.24 4.76 2.98
N SER A 171 23.82 3.89 3.81
CA SER A 171 24.56 4.28 5.01
C SER A 171 25.82 5.08 4.68
N LEU A 172 26.59 4.69 3.66
CA LEU A 172 27.75 5.46 3.23
C LEU A 172 27.33 6.86 2.72
N ALA A 173 26.27 6.94 1.91
CA ALA A 173 25.76 8.20 1.40
C ALA A 173 25.37 9.19 2.52
N GLY A 174 24.64 8.72 3.53
CA GLY A 174 24.30 9.56 4.69
C GLY A 174 25.54 9.97 5.49
N LEU A 175 26.50 9.06 5.66
CA LEU A 175 27.74 9.30 6.41
C LEU A 175 28.64 10.35 5.74
N VAL A 176 28.63 10.45 4.41
CA VAL A 176 29.32 11.50 3.65
C VAL A 176 28.51 12.79 3.50
N GLY A 177 27.39 12.91 4.22
CA GLY A 177 26.60 14.13 4.29
C GLY A 177 25.56 14.30 3.19
N LYS A 178 25.19 13.24 2.44
CA LYS A 178 24.06 13.30 1.51
C LYS A 178 22.75 13.16 2.29
N GLU A 179 21.83 14.09 2.08
CA GLU A 179 20.51 14.02 2.68
C GLU A 179 19.62 13.04 1.88
N PRO A 180 18.91 12.10 2.54
CA PRO A 180 18.10 11.10 1.84
C PRO A 180 17.06 11.70 0.89
N ALA A 181 16.42 12.81 1.26
CA ALA A 181 15.34 13.41 0.47
C ALA A 181 15.83 14.12 -0.81
N THR A 182 17.15 14.34 -0.95
CA THR A 182 17.74 15.13 -2.06
C THR A 182 18.99 14.46 -2.65
N VAL A 183 19.31 13.23 -2.23
CA VAL A 183 20.44 12.50 -2.78
C VAL A 183 20.23 12.26 -4.27
N ASP A 184 21.26 12.54 -5.06
CA ASP A 184 21.30 12.18 -6.47
C ASP A 184 21.31 10.64 -6.58
N PRO A 185 20.31 10.02 -7.25
CA PRO A 185 20.30 8.58 -7.46
C PRO A 185 21.59 8.04 -8.10
N LEU A 186 22.19 8.81 -9.01
CA LEU A 186 23.43 8.43 -9.69
C LEU A 186 24.61 8.31 -8.72
N PHE A 187 24.57 9.03 -7.58
CA PHE A 187 25.54 8.84 -6.51
C PHE A 187 25.44 7.43 -5.92
N LEU A 188 24.21 6.95 -5.63
CA LEU A 188 24.00 5.61 -5.07
C LEU A 188 24.31 4.50 -6.09
N ASP A 189 24.08 4.75 -7.37
CA ASP A 189 24.51 3.85 -8.45
C ASP A 189 26.03 3.80 -8.56
N SER A 190 26.73 4.93 -8.43
CA SER A 190 28.18 4.96 -8.49
C SER A 190 28.83 4.09 -7.40
N LEU A 191 28.21 3.98 -6.22
CA LEU A 191 28.67 3.11 -5.14
C LEU A 191 28.48 1.62 -5.45
N ARG A 192 27.48 1.26 -6.25
CA ARG A 192 27.30 -0.11 -6.76
C ARG A 192 28.36 -0.43 -7.81
N ASP A 193 28.56 0.49 -8.74
CA ASP A 193 29.41 0.27 -9.92
C ASP A 193 30.90 0.40 -9.60
N LYS A 194 31.25 1.17 -8.54
CA LYS A 194 32.63 1.43 -8.08
C LYS A 194 32.74 1.23 -6.56
N PRO A 195 32.71 -0.02 -6.07
CA PRO A 195 32.62 -0.30 -4.62
C PRO A 195 33.88 0.07 -3.82
N ASP A 196 35.03 0.22 -4.46
CA ASP A 196 36.29 0.63 -3.82
C ASP A 196 36.47 2.16 -3.76
N GLN A 197 35.43 2.94 -4.07
CA GLN A 197 35.51 4.41 -4.02
C GLN A 197 35.68 4.91 -2.57
N THR A 198 36.59 5.88 -2.42
CA THR A 198 36.86 6.58 -1.16
C THR A 198 36.27 7.99 -1.21
N PHE A 199 35.66 8.41 -0.11
CA PHE A 199 35.12 9.75 0.09
C PHE A 199 35.75 10.41 1.31
N GLU A 200 36.01 11.70 1.20
CA GLU A 200 36.59 12.49 2.28
C GLU A 200 35.49 13.18 3.08
N VAL A 201 35.30 12.77 4.35
CA VAL A 201 34.36 13.41 5.27
C VAL A 201 35.08 14.48 6.07
N LYS A 202 34.70 15.74 5.86
CA LYS A 202 35.27 16.87 6.58
C LYS A 202 34.58 17.07 7.93
N LEU A 203 35.32 16.87 9.02
CA LEU A 203 34.87 17.15 10.39
C LEU A 203 35.84 18.13 11.05
N GLY A 204 35.44 19.40 11.15
CA GLY A 204 36.31 20.47 11.62
C GLY A 204 37.53 20.65 10.69
N SER A 205 38.74 20.53 11.25
CA SER A 205 40.00 20.58 10.49
C SER A 205 40.46 19.23 9.93
N LYS A 206 39.77 18.13 10.26
CA LYS A 206 40.11 16.78 9.78
C LYS A 206 39.33 16.40 8.53
N SER A 207 40.00 15.62 7.69
CA SER A 207 39.43 14.90 6.57
C SER A 207 39.58 13.41 6.86
N ILE A 208 38.47 12.68 6.89
CA ILE A 208 38.45 11.26 7.21
C ILE A 208 38.05 10.50 5.95
N PRO A 209 38.93 9.62 5.42
CA PRO A 209 38.56 8.77 4.30
C PRO A 209 37.54 7.73 4.77
N VAL A 210 36.43 7.60 4.04
CA VAL A 210 35.42 6.58 4.25
C VAL A 210 35.10 5.85 2.96
N THR A 211 34.80 4.56 3.09
CA THR A 211 34.52 3.62 1.99
C THR A 211 33.36 2.72 2.39
N LEU A 212 32.88 1.85 1.49
CA LEU A 212 31.91 0.82 1.84
C LEU A 212 32.42 -0.15 2.92
N LYS A 213 33.75 -0.32 3.06
CA LYS A 213 34.36 -1.20 4.09
C LYS A 213 34.20 -0.65 5.51
N ASP A 214 33.78 0.61 5.64
CA ASP A 214 33.46 1.23 6.92
C ASP A 214 32.02 0.97 7.37
N ILE A 215 31.20 0.38 6.49
CA ILE A 215 29.87 -0.14 6.80
C ILE A 215 29.96 -1.66 6.99
N VAL A 216 29.90 -2.08 8.24
CA VAL A 216 30.13 -3.46 8.66
C VAL A 216 28.80 -4.18 8.85
N TYR A 217 28.60 -5.27 8.11
CA TYR A 217 27.54 -6.24 8.38
C TYR A 217 27.96 -7.11 9.57
N ASP A 218 27.33 -6.90 10.72
CA ASP A 218 27.67 -7.53 11.98
C ASP A 218 26.65 -8.62 12.35
N ALA A 219 26.56 -9.01 13.62
CA ALA A 219 25.71 -10.09 14.09
C ALA A 219 24.24 -9.98 13.61
N THR A 220 23.77 -11.03 12.95
CA THR A 220 22.37 -11.14 12.45
C THR A 220 21.39 -11.58 13.54
N LYS A 221 21.89 -12.08 14.67
CA LYS A 221 21.11 -12.50 15.84
C LYS A 221 21.79 -11.98 17.10
N GLY A 222 20.99 -11.54 18.07
CA GLY A 222 21.46 -10.98 19.32
C GLY A 222 20.31 -10.36 20.11
N ASP A 223 20.59 -9.94 21.34
CA ASP A 223 19.65 -9.19 22.16
C ASP A 223 19.64 -7.72 21.72
N PHE A 224 18.91 -7.44 20.65
CA PHE A 224 18.77 -6.10 20.09
C PHE A 224 17.42 -5.50 20.50
N LYS A 225 17.40 -4.23 20.92
CA LYS A 225 16.15 -3.52 21.24
C LYS A 225 15.16 -3.53 20.06
N HIS A 226 15.67 -3.52 18.83
CA HIS A 226 14.89 -3.60 17.61
C HIS A 226 15.57 -4.49 16.56
N PRO A 227 14.84 -5.25 15.72
CA PRO A 227 15.46 -6.07 14.67
C PRO A 227 16.34 -5.29 13.69
N ASN A 228 16.02 -4.01 13.46
CA ASN A 228 16.79 -3.11 12.61
C ASN A 228 17.66 -2.17 13.45
N THR A 229 18.65 -2.73 14.17
CA THR A 229 19.59 -1.97 15.00
C THR A 229 20.87 -1.65 14.23
N MET A 230 21.42 -0.46 14.45
CA MET A 230 22.75 -0.11 13.95
C MET A 230 23.49 0.82 14.94
N THR A 231 24.82 0.77 14.95
CA THR A 231 25.65 1.72 15.71
C THR A 231 26.52 2.54 14.77
N CYS A 232 26.68 3.82 15.08
CA CYS A 232 27.58 4.71 14.37
C CYS A 232 28.63 5.24 15.35
N LYS A 233 29.90 5.24 14.94
CA LYS A 233 31.05 5.61 15.77
C LYS A 233 31.98 6.57 15.05
N LEU A 234 32.46 7.58 15.77
CA LEU A 234 33.59 8.42 15.41
C LEU A 234 34.75 8.08 16.36
N LEU A 235 35.91 7.76 15.80
CA LEU A 235 37.05 7.20 16.54
C LEU A 235 38.31 8.08 16.47
N ALA A 236 39.10 8.06 17.54
CA ALA A 236 40.48 8.53 17.62
C ALA A 236 41.40 7.34 17.92
N GLY A 237 41.90 6.67 16.88
CA GLY A 237 42.51 5.34 17.04
C GLY A 237 41.48 4.35 17.56
N THR A 238 41.67 3.86 18.78
CA THR A 238 40.73 2.95 19.46
C THR A 238 39.76 3.67 20.40
N GLU A 239 39.97 4.96 20.67
CA GLU A 239 39.09 5.75 21.53
C GLU A 239 37.81 6.15 20.79
N VAL A 240 36.66 6.01 21.44
CA VAL A 240 35.36 6.45 20.90
C VAL A 240 35.12 7.92 21.26
N LEU A 241 35.12 8.80 20.26
CA LEU A 241 34.83 10.23 20.44
C LEU A 241 33.32 10.51 20.49
N LEU A 242 32.55 9.74 19.72
CA LEU A 242 31.10 9.77 19.68
C LEU A 242 30.60 8.40 19.25
N GLU A 243 29.64 7.85 19.98
CA GLU A 243 28.94 6.63 19.61
C GLU A 243 27.45 6.83 19.85
N GLN A 244 26.64 6.36 18.92
CA GLN A 244 25.20 6.34 19.06
C GLN A 244 24.64 5.06 18.45
N GLU A 245 23.78 4.39 19.22
CA GLU A 245 22.98 3.26 18.78
C GLU A 245 21.62 3.78 18.28
N TYR A 246 21.20 3.30 17.11
CA TYR A 246 20.02 3.71 16.37
C TYR A 246 19.15 2.52 15.99
N TYR A 247 17.87 2.81 15.72
CA TYR A 247 16.87 1.83 15.31
C TYR A 247 16.09 2.37 14.12
N SER A 248 16.04 1.62 13.01
CA SER A 248 15.10 1.92 11.91
C SER A 248 13.78 1.20 12.12
N VAL A 249 12.79 1.91 12.67
CA VAL A 249 11.54 1.32 13.17
C VAL A 249 10.41 1.23 12.13
N GLY A 250 10.75 1.46 10.85
CA GLY A 250 9.81 1.36 9.72
C GLY A 250 9.29 2.72 9.23
N GLY A 251 8.79 2.74 7.98
CA GLY A 251 8.26 3.95 7.35
C GLY A 251 9.25 5.11 7.28
N GLY A 252 10.56 4.84 7.23
CA GLY A 252 11.62 5.85 7.22
C GLY A 252 11.78 6.67 8.51
N PHE A 253 11.16 6.25 9.62
CA PHE A 253 11.41 6.83 10.94
C PHE A 253 12.63 6.18 11.60
N ILE A 254 13.34 6.97 12.41
CA ILE A 254 14.53 6.54 13.11
C ILE A 254 14.40 6.91 14.59
N GLU A 255 14.81 5.99 15.44
CA GLU A 255 14.98 6.22 16.87
C GLU A 255 16.44 6.00 17.23
N TRP A 256 16.83 6.42 18.43
CA TRP A 256 18.15 6.15 18.98
C TRP A 256 18.06 5.77 20.46
N LYS A 257 19.13 5.20 21.00
CA LYS A 257 19.23 4.90 22.43
C LYS A 257 19.09 6.20 23.24
N GLY A 258 18.05 6.25 24.08
CA GLY A 258 17.66 7.46 24.81
C GLY A 258 16.73 8.40 24.04
N TYR A 259 16.16 7.98 22.91
CA TYR A 259 15.17 8.76 22.17
C TYR A 259 13.91 9.02 23.01
N THR A 260 13.53 10.29 23.11
CA THR A 260 12.26 10.73 23.68
C THR A 260 11.42 11.32 22.55
N PRO A 261 10.23 10.76 22.26
CA PRO A 261 9.34 11.32 21.24
C PRO A 261 9.01 12.79 21.53
N PRO A 262 8.94 13.66 20.48
CA PRO A 262 8.49 15.03 20.63
C PRO A 262 7.10 15.08 21.29
N LYS A 263 6.90 16.07 22.16
CA LYS A 263 5.59 16.31 22.77
C LYS A 263 4.62 16.77 21.68
N LYS A 264 3.52 16.03 21.51
CA LYS A 264 2.41 16.39 20.64
C LYS A 264 1.29 17.05 21.44
N ASN A 265 0.67 18.06 20.86
CA ASN A 265 -0.54 18.68 21.42
C ASN A 265 -1.78 17.85 21.07
N ALA A 266 -2.92 18.16 21.68
CA ALA A 266 -4.17 17.47 21.39
C ALA A 266 -4.69 17.80 19.96
N PRO A 267 -5.35 16.85 19.28
CA PRO A 267 -6.04 17.11 18.02
C PRO A 267 -7.26 18.01 18.26
N LYS A 268 -7.52 18.94 17.34
CA LYS A 268 -8.71 19.80 17.38
C LYS A 268 -10.00 19.00 17.17
N TYR A 269 -9.94 18.03 16.26
CA TYR A 269 -11.02 17.11 15.90
C TYR A 269 -10.54 15.67 16.14
N PRO A 270 -10.56 15.17 17.39
CA PRO A 270 -10.13 13.81 17.69
C PRO A 270 -11.01 12.79 16.97
N PHE A 271 -10.38 11.89 16.21
CA PHE A 271 -11.07 10.77 15.57
C PHE A 271 -10.22 9.50 15.66
N ARG A 272 -10.92 8.37 15.67
CA ARG A 272 -10.36 7.02 15.64
C ARG A 272 -10.90 6.26 14.45
N THR A 273 -12.12 6.54 14.02
CA THR A 273 -12.84 5.83 12.94
C THR A 273 -13.19 6.80 11.80
N MET A 274 -13.47 6.27 10.61
CA MET A 274 -14.02 7.06 9.51
C MET A 274 -15.36 7.68 9.88
N LYS A 275 -16.20 6.93 10.60
CA LYS A 275 -17.47 7.46 11.13
C LYS A 275 -17.28 8.72 11.99
N GLU A 276 -16.30 8.72 12.90
CA GLU A 276 -15.98 9.89 13.73
C GLU A 276 -15.41 11.04 12.90
N LEU A 277 -14.50 10.74 11.97
CA LEU A 277 -13.90 11.72 11.06
C LEU A 277 -14.97 12.44 10.22
N ARG A 278 -15.91 11.68 9.65
CA ARG A 278 -17.03 12.22 8.89
C ARG A 278 -17.99 13.02 9.76
N ALA A 279 -18.26 12.57 10.99
CA ALA A 279 -19.08 13.34 11.92
C ALA A 279 -18.49 14.73 12.19
N HIS A 280 -17.17 14.84 12.32
CA HIS A 280 -16.49 16.14 12.42
C HIS A 280 -16.58 16.95 11.12
N ALA A 281 -16.33 16.32 9.97
CA ALA A 281 -16.41 16.97 8.67
C ALA A 281 -17.82 17.56 8.43
N ASP A 282 -18.85 16.71 8.48
CA ASP A 282 -20.24 17.06 8.19
C ASP A 282 -20.78 18.06 9.22
N GLY A 283 -20.53 17.81 10.52
CA GLY A 283 -21.00 18.67 11.61
C GLY A 283 -20.41 20.08 11.61
N ASN A 284 -19.18 20.24 11.09
CA ASN A 284 -18.49 21.54 10.98
C ASN A 284 -18.53 22.14 9.58
N LYS A 285 -19.21 21.50 8.61
CA LYS A 285 -19.22 21.89 7.18
C LYS A 285 -17.81 22.03 6.58
N LEU A 286 -16.95 21.08 6.93
CA LEU A 286 -15.57 20.98 6.48
C LEU A 286 -15.42 19.76 5.57
N SER A 287 -14.53 19.83 4.59
CA SER A 287 -14.08 18.61 3.93
C SER A 287 -13.19 17.78 4.87
N ILE A 288 -13.05 16.48 4.59
CA ILE A 288 -12.11 15.61 5.32
C ILE A 288 -10.72 16.23 5.35
N ALA A 289 -10.26 16.80 4.23
CA ALA A 289 -8.97 17.48 4.14
C ALA A 289 -8.80 18.63 5.15
N LYS A 290 -9.83 19.45 5.36
CA LYS A 290 -9.78 20.56 6.33
C LYS A 290 -9.81 20.07 7.77
N VAL A 291 -10.48 18.96 8.06
CA VAL A 291 -10.40 18.31 9.38
C VAL A 291 -8.97 17.83 9.65
N ILE A 292 -8.34 17.18 8.68
CA ILE A 292 -6.93 16.73 8.80
C ILE A 292 -5.98 17.91 8.95
N LEU A 293 -6.10 18.97 8.13
CA LEU A 293 -5.28 20.17 8.24
C LEU A 293 -5.36 20.80 9.64
N ALA A 294 -6.56 20.91 10.19
CA ALA A 294 -6.78 21.47 11.51
C ALA A 294 -6.17 20.60 12.63
N ASN A 295 -6.12 19.28 12.43
CA ASN A 295 -5.41 18.38 13.34
C ASN A 295 -3.89 18.45 13.16
N GLU A 296 -3.37 18.52 11.93
CA GLU A 296 -1.95 18.68 11.65
C GLU A 296 -1.41 19.93 12.35
N THR A 297 -2.10 21.07 12.22
CA THR A 297 -1.71 22.34 12.87
C THR A 297 -1.83 22.25 14.39
N SER A 298 -2.94 21.71 14.93
CA SER A 298 -3.13 21.66 16.38
C SER A 298 -2.13 20.73 17.06
N ILE A 299 -1.87 19.53 16.50
CA ILE A 299 -0.99 18.50 17.06
C ILE A 299 0.47 18.94 17.00
N SER A 300 0.91 19.48 15.85
CA SER A 300 2.32 19.82 15.60
C SER A 300 2.69 21.23 16.07
N GLY A 301 1.72 22.13 16.19
CA GLY A 301 1.95 23.57 16.42
C GLY A 301 2.40 24.35 15.18
N ARG A 302 2.44 23.72 14.00
CA ARG A 302 2.78 24.36 12.72
C ARG A 302 1.61 25.18 12.16
N SER A 303 1.91 26.17 11.32
CA SER A 303 0.91 26.90 10.56
C SER A 303 0.35 26.07 9.38
N GLU A 304 -0.79 26.48 8.82
CA GLU A 304 -1.33 25.81 7.63
C GLU A 304 -0.37 25.90 6.44
N GLU A 305 0.32 27.03 6.28
CA GLU A 305 1.30 27.26 5.23
C GLU A 305 2.49 26.31 5.34
N GLU A 306 2.97 26.03 6.56
CA GLU A 306 4.04 25.06 6.79
C GLU A 306 3.60 23.63 6.44
N VAL A 307 2.37 23.26 6.79
CA VAL A 307 1.78 21.96 6.41
C VAL A 307 1.67 21.86 4.89
N TYR A 308 1.11 22.86 4.22
CA TYR A 308 0.99 22.85 2.76
C TYR A 308 2.35 22.88 2.05
N ALA A 309 3.34 23.60 2.57
CA ALA A 309 4.69 23.62 2.01
C ALA A 309 5.32 22.22 2.08
N PHE A 310 5.09 21.48 3.16
CA PHE A 310 5.49 20.08 3.24
C PHE A 310 4.75 19.22 2.20
N ILE A 311 3.42 19.34 2.10
CA ILE A 311 2.63 18.61 1.10
C ILE A 311 3.08 18.94 -0.33
N ASP A 312 3.43 20.19 -0.63
CA ASP A 312 3.98 20.59 -1.93
C ASP A 312 5.32 19.93 -2.22
N LYS A 313 6.20 19.79 -1.21
CA LYS A 313 7.46 19.06 -1.37
C LYS A 313 7.18 17.61 -1.80
N ILE A 314 6.19 16.97 -1.18
CA ILE A 314 5.77 15.61 -1.52
C ILE A 314 5.20 15.56 -2.94
N ILE A 315 4.25 16.43 -3.29
CA ILE A 315 3.65 16.52 -4.63
C ILE A 315 4.71 16.71 -5.71
N ASN A 316 5.65 17.64 -5.49
CA ASN A 316 6.72 17.93 -6.44
C ASN A 316 7.62 16.70 -6.65
N ALA A 317 7.96 15.98 -5.58
CA ALA A 317 8.74 14.75 -5.67
C ALA A 317 7.97 13.66 -6.44
N MET A 318 6.67 13.49 -6.19
CA MET A 318 5.82 12.54 -6.92
C MET A 318 5.79 12.86 -8.42
N VAL A 319 5.58 14.14 -8.79
CA VAL A 319 5.57 14.58 -10.19
C VAL A 319 6.93 14.36 -10.85
N ALA A 320 8.03 14.71 -10.16
CA ALA A 320 9.38 14.51 -10.68
C ALA A 320 9.69 13.03 -10.93
N THR A 321 9.27 12.15 -10.02
CA THR A 321 9.49 10.70 -10.13
C THR A 321 8.78 10.12 -11.36
N VAL A 322 7.52 10.52 -11.61
CA VAL A 322 6.80 10.09 -12.83
C VAL A 322 7.47 10.62 -14.10
N LYS A 323 7.91 11.89 -14.12
CA LYS A 323 8.63 12.47 -15.27
C LYS A 323 9.93 11.71 -15.54
N SER A 324 10.70 11.39 -14.50
CA SER A 324 11.93 10.60 -14.60
C SER A 324 11.65 9.23 -15.22
N GLY A 325 10.74 8.46 -14.64
CA GLY A 325 10.44 7.10 -15.13
C GLY A 325 9.87 7.07 -16.57
N LEU A 326 9.08 8.08 -16.97
CA LEU A 326 8.59 8.19 -18.36
C LEU A 326 9.70 8.55 -19.37
N SER A 327 10.84 9.04 -18.91
CA SER A 327 11.98 9.40 -19.77
C SER A 327 12.98 8.26 -19.98
N MET A 328 12.82 7.15 -19.26
CA MET A 328 13.70 5.98 -19.36
C MET A 328 13.53 5.23 -20.70
N SER A 329 14.62 4.65 -21.19
CA SER A 329 14.61 3.84 -22.42
C SER A 329 13.94 2.49 -22.18
N GLU A 330 13.30 1.91 -23.20
CA GLU A 330 12.78 0.55 -23.13
C GLU A 330 13.90 -0.51 -23.05
N ASP A 331 15.10 -0.16 -23.50
CA ASP A 331 16.30 -0.99 -23.37
C ASP A 331 16.88 -0.99 -21.95
N ASP A 332 16.46 -0.05 -21.08
CA ASP A 332 16.96 0.03 -19.71
C ASP A 332 16.43 -1.14 -18.86
N VAL A 333 17.33 -1.82 -18.15
CA VAL A 333 17.04 -2.98 -17.32
C VAL A 333 17.13 -2.61 -15.84
N LEU A 334 16.11 -2.96 -15.06
CA LEU A 334 16.10 -2.76 -13.62
C LEU A 334 17.18 -3.62 -12.92
N PRO A 335 17.80 -3.11 -11.84
CA PRO A 335 18.85 -3.82 -11.13
C PRO A 335 18.30 -5.10 -10.47
N GLY A 336 19.10 -6.17 -10.46
CA GLY A 336 18.73 -7.44 -9.83
C GLY A 336 18.72 -8.63 -10.81
N PRO A 337 18.31 -9.81 -10.32
CA PRO A 337 18.38 -11.07 -11.06
C PRO A 337 17.22 -11.24 -12.06
N ILE A 338 16.11 -10.49 -11.91
CA ILE A 338 14.92 -10.63 -12.76
C ILE A 338 15.16 -10.09 -14.18
N LYS A 339 16.10 -9.14 -14.34
CA LYS A 339 16.37 -8.45 -15.61
C LYS A 339 15.11 -7.83 -16.24
N LEU A 340 14.25 -7.25 -15.40
CA LEU A 340 13.01 -6.63 -15.86
C LEU A 340 13.32 -5.37 -16.66
N HIS A 341 12.87 -5.31 -17.91
CA HIS A 341 12.96 -4.11 -18.75
C HIS A 341 11.97 -3.04 -18.31
N SER A 342 12.39 -1.80 -18.46
CA SER A 342 11.55 -0.61 -18.29
C SER A 342 10.43 -0.64 -19.33
N LYS A 343 9.18 -0.39 -18.90
CA LYS A 343 8.01 -0.45 -19.78
C LYS A 343 7.17 0.83 -19.74
N ALA A 344 7.38 1.70 -18.74
CA ALA A 344 6.58 2.91 -18.54
C ALA A 344 6.49 3.81 -19.78
N ALA A 345 7.63 4.17 -20.39
CA ALA A 345 7.69 5.03 -21.57
C ALA A 345 6.95 4.42 -22.78
N THR A 346 7.15 3.12 -23.03
CA THR A 346 6.51 2.40 -24.14
C THR A 346 5.00 2.28 -23.95
N VAL A 347 4.55 1.96 -22.73
CA VAL A 347 3.12 1.93 -22.39
C VAL A 347 2.50 3.33 -22.56
N TYR A 348 3.17 4.38 -22.08
CA TYR A 348 2.69 5.76 -22.25
C TYR A 348 2.56 6.14 -23.73
N LYS A 349 3.62 5.93 -24.52
CA LYS A 349 3.64 6.24 -25.96
C LYS A 349 2.50 5.55 -26.70
N ARG A 350 2.28 4.26 -26.44
CA ARG A 350 1.19 3.50 -27.06
C ARG A 350 -0.19 3.97 -26.60
N ALA A 351 -0.34 4.36 -25.34
CA ALA A 351 -1.60 4.93 -24.84
C ALA A 351 -1.93 6.31 -25.43
N GLN A 352 -0.93 7.03 -25.95
CA GLN A 352 -1.14 8.31 -26.64
C GLN A 352 -1.54 8.15 -28.13
N ASP A 353 -1.46 6.95 -28.69
CA ASP A 353 -1.86 6.68 -30.08
C ASP A 353 -3.38 6.85 -30.23
N ASP A 354 -3.81 7.64 -31.22
CA ASP A 354 -5.21 7.93 -31.51
C ASP A 354 -6.04 6.67 -31.78
N LYS A 355 -5.40 5.58 -32.22
CA LYS A 355 -6.04 4.27 -32.36
C LYS A 355 -6.67 3.77 -31.05
N TYR A 356 -6.12 4.16 -29.90
CA TYR A 356 -6.58 3.75 -28.57
C TYR A 356 -7.16 4.93 -27.77
N ALA A 357 -7.74 5.92 -28.44
CA ALA A 357 -8.24 7.15 -27.80
C ALA A 357 -9.21 6.91 -26.63
N THR A 358 -10.04 5.86 -26.68
CA THR A 358 -10.97 5.50 -25.60
C THR A 358 -10.26 4.96 -24.36
N ASP A 359 -9.12 4.29 -24.54
CA ASP A 359 -8.36 3.64 -23.47
C ASP A 359 -7.23 4.53 -22.94
N LYS A 360 -6.99 5.68 -23.60
CA LYS A 360 -5.93 6.64 -23.29
C LYS A 360 -5.84 6.99 -21.80
N GLY A 361 -6.98 7.17 -21.14
CA GLY A 361 -7.02 7.49 -19.71
C GLY A 361 -6.45 6.37 -18.84
N ILE A 362 -6.89 5.13 -19.06
CA ILE A 362 -6.43 3.95 -18.32
C ILE A 362 -4.96 3.68 -18.62
N GLY A 363 -4.58 3.71 -19.91
CA GLY A 363 -3.19 3.49 -20.33
C GLY A 363 -2.22 4.54 -19.75
N SER A 364 -2.66 5.81 -19.67
CA SER A 364 -1.85 6.88 -19.07
C SER A 364 -1.65 6.67 -17.57
N LEU A 365 -2.73 6.40 -16.81
CA LEU A 365 -2.63 6.14 -15.37
C LEU A 365 -1.75 4.92 -15.06
N ALA A 366 -1.89 3.86 -15.85
CA ALA A 366 -1.03 2.68 -15.74
C ALA A 366 0.44 3.06 -16.00
N ALA A 367 0.72 3.80 -17.08
CA ALA A 367 2.08 4.23 -17.40
C ALA A 367 2.72 5.12 -16.32
N PHE A 368 1.96 6.03 -15.72
CA PHE A 368 2.48 6.89 -14.64
C PHE A 368 2.83 6.08 -13.38
N ALA A 369 2.01 5.08 -13.05
CA ALA A 369 2.26 4.20 -11.91
C ALA A 369 3.47 3.28 -12.17
N LEU A 370 3.60 2.78 -13.40
CA LEU A 370 4.78 2.03 -13.84
C LEU A 370 6.03 2.90 -13.73
N ALA A 371 6.01 4.13 -14.24
CA ALA A 371 7.13 5.06 -14.19
C ALA A 371 7.66 5.25 -12.76
N ALA A 372 6.77 5.56 -11.82
CA ALA A 372 7.17 5.76 -10.43
C ALA A 372 7.61 4.47 -9.73
N SER A 373 6.98 3.32 -10.04
CA SER A 373 7.36 2.03 -9.45
C SER A 373 8.71 1.53 -9.95
N GLU A 374 9.00 1.73 -11.24
CA GLU A 374 10.28 1.39 -11.84
C GLU A 374 11.41 2.24 -11.25
N GLU A 375 11.20 3.55 -11.03
CA GLU A 375 12.20 4.41 -10.36
C GLU A 375 12.51 3.90 -8.94
N ASN A 376 11.49 3.52 -8.17
CA ASN A 376 11.70 2.88 -6.88
C ASN A 376 12.51 1.59 -7.01
N ALA A 377 12.21 0.75 -8.01
CA ALA A 377 12.92 -0.50 -8.26
C ALA A 377 14.38 -0.30 -8.71
N ARG A 378 14.72 0.85 -9.32
CA ARG A 378 16.11 1.25 -9.61
C ARG A 378 16.87 1.67 -8.34
N GLY A 379 16.16 1.97 -7.26
CA GLY A 379 16.75 2.57 -6.05
C GLY A 379 16.87 4.09 -6.14
N HIS A 380 16.13 4.71 -7.07
CA HIS A 380 16.06 6.17 -7.21
C HIS A 380 15.09 6.76 -6.17
N LEU A 381 14.75 8.04 -6.33
CA LEU A 381 13.85 8.76 -5.44
C LEU A 381 12.49 8.05 -5.34
N VAL A 382 12.07 7.73 -4.12
CA VAL A 382 10.78 7.15 -3.78
C VAL A 382 10.06 8.01 -2.75
N ILE A 383 8.73 8.06 -2.87
CA ILE A 383 7.83 8.70 -1.93
C ILE A 383 6.96 7.63 -1.30
N THR A 384 7.10 7.40 0.00
CA THR A 384 6.31 6.37 0.69
C THR A 384 4.85 6.82 0.80
N ALA A 385 3.93 6.05 0.23
CA ALA A 385 2.51 6.35 0.28
C ALA A 385 1.63 5.08 0.15
N PRO A 386 1.50 4.26 1.22
CA PRO A 386 2.19 4.37 2.51
C PRO A 386 3.60 3.76 2.55
N THR A 387 3.97 2.91 1.59
CA THR A 387 5.29 2.25 1.58
C THR A 387 6.01 2.48 0.25
N GLY A 388 7.27 2.02 0.15
CA GLY A 388 8.03 2.06 -1.11
C GLY A 388 7.45 1.11 -2.17
N GLY A 389 6.97 -0.07 -1.75
CA GLY A 389 6.38 -1.07 -2.64
C GLY A 389 5.09 -0.61 -3.34
N SER A 390 4.35 0.30 -2.71
CA SER A 390 3.12 0.90 -3.26
C SER A 390 3.33 2.29 -3.87
N ALA A 391 4.58 2.75 -3.97
CA ALA A 391 4.90 4.14 -4.30
C ALA A 391 4.59 4.55 -5.74
N GLY A 392 4.09 3.65 -6.60
CA GLY A 392 3.59 4.02 -7.93
C GLY A 392 2.16 4.58 -7.93
N VAL A 393 1.33 4.20 -6.95
CA VAL A 393 -0.11 4.47 -6.99
C VAL A 393 -0.40 5.96 -6.83
N MET A 394 0.00 6.55 -5.70
CA MET A 394 -0.28 7.96 -5.40
C MET A 394 0.37 8.93 -6.42
N PRO A 395 1.64 8.75 -6.84
CA PRO A 395 2.23 9.61 -7.86
C PRO A 395 1.51 9.57 -9.20
N SER A 396 0.96 8.42 -9.61
CA SER A 396 0.17 8.32 -10.84
C SER A 396 -1.03 9.26 -10.82
N LEU A 397 -1.81 9.25 -9.74
CA LEU A 397 -2.99 10.10 -9.62
C LEU A 397 -2.61 11.57 -9.45
N VAL A 398 -1.61 11.89 -8.64
CA VAL A 398 -1.12 13.27 -8.47
C VAL A 398 -0.64 13.85 -9.81
N TYR A 399 0.17 13.09 -10.55
CA TYR A 399 0.64 13.49 -11.88
C TYR A 399 -0.53 13.63 -12.86
N GLY A 400 -1.45 12.67 -12.89
CA GLY A 400 -2.64 12.72 -13.75
C GLY A 400 -3.52 13.94 -13.47
N LEU A 401 -3.75 14.29 -12.21
CA LEU A 401 -4.58 15.44 -11.84
C LEU A 401 -3.90 16.78 -12.18
N LEU A 402 -2.60 16.91 -11.94
CA LEU A 402 -1.87 18.16 -12.19
C LEU A 402 -1.44 18.34 -13.65
N GLU A 403 -0.88 17.31 -14.27
CA GLU A 403 -0.23 17.42 -15.57
C GLU A 403 -1.18 17.08 -16.73
N VAL A 404 -2.18 16.22 -16.52
CA VAL A 404 -3.13 15.83 -17.56
C VAL A 404 -4.47 16.56 -17.40
N ARG A 405 -5.07 16.53 -16.20
CA ARG A 405 -6.35 17.21 -15.93
C ARG A 405 -6.21 18.70 -15.64
N LYS A 406 -4.99 19.17 -15.35
CA LYS A 406 -4.68 20.57 -15.03
C LYS A 406 -5.57 21.13 -13.90
N LEU A 407 -5.86 20.31 -12.89
CA LEU A 407 -6.59 20.77 -11.70
C LEU A 407 -5.78 21.79 -10.92
N ASP A 408 -6.49 22.65 -10.19
CA ASP A 408 -5.87 23.59 -9.27
C ASP A 408 -5.04 22.86 -8.20
N ARG A 409 -3.86 23.41 -7.90
CA ARG A 409 -2.92 22.78 -6.96
C ARG A 409 -3.50 22.68 -5.55
N GLN A 410 -4.33 23.62 -5.12
CA GLN A 410 -4.97 23.55 -3.81
C GLN A 410 -5.88 22.33 -3.68
N LYS A 411 -6.59 21.96 -4.74
CA LYS A 411 -7.43 20.75 -4.75
C LYS A 411 -6.61 19.48 -4.58
N VAL A 412 -5.43 19.43 -5.19
CA VAL A 412 -4.49 18.30 -5.03
C VAL A 412 -3.88 18.28 -3.63
N ARG A 413 -3.56 19.44 -3.04
CA ARG A 413 -3.11 19.53 -1.63
C ARG A 413 -4.18 19.01 -0.67
N ASP A 414 -5.42 19.43 -0.85
CA ASP A 414 -6.55 18.97 -0.04
C ASP A 414 -6.76 17.46 -0.24
N GLY A 415 -6.67 16.95 -1.48
CA GLY A 415 -6.69 15.52 -1.75
C GLY A 415 -5.57 14.72 -1.07
N MET A 416 -4.34 15.25 -1.02
CA MET A 416 -3.21 14.62 -0.31
C MET A 416 -3.45 14.53 1.20
N LEU A 417 -4.14 15.51 1.79
CA LEU A 417 -4.56 15.49 3.20
C LEU A 417 -5.69 14.47 3.45
N ALA A 418 -6.65 14.36 2.54
CA ALA A 418 -7.68 13.33 2.62
C ALA A 418 -7.09 11.91 2.51
N ALA A 419 -6.11 11.71 1.62
CA ALA A 419 -5.35 10.47 1.53
C ALA A 419 -4.64 10.11 2.85
N LEU A 420 -4.09 11.10 3.57
CA LEU A 420 -3.50 10.85 4.89
C LEU A 420 -4.51 10.30 5.88
N ALA A 421 -5.75 10.82 5.89
CA ALA A 421 -6.81 10.31 6.76
C ALA A 421 -7.02 8.79 6.59
N ILE A 422 -7.11 8.35 5.33
CA ILE A 422 -7.28 6.93 4.97
C ILE A 422 -6.08 6.12 5.45
N GLY A 423 -4.86 6.57 5.14
CA GLY A 423 -3.63 5.90 5.55
C GLY A 423 -3.50 5.82 7.08
N TYR A 424 -3.91 6.86 7.80
CA TYR A 424 -3.91 6.89 9.26
C TYR A 424 -4.88 5.88 9.86
N LEU A 425 -6.10 5.80 9.34
CA LEU A 425 -7.11 4.84 9.81
C LEU A 425 -6.65 3.40 9.58
N CYS A 426 -6.11 3.08 8.40
CA CYS A 426 -5.53 1.77 8.12
C CYS A 426 -4.36 1.44 9.06
N LYS A 427 -3.46 2.39 9.32
CA LYS A 427 -2.36 2.23 10.29
C LYS A 427 -2.85 2.03 11.73
N HIS A 428 -3.96 2.68 12.09
CA HIS A 428 -4.47 2.71 13.46
C HIS A 428 -5.18 1.42 13.85
N HIS A 429 -5.89 0.78 12.91
CA HIS A 429 -6.70 -0.42 13.15
C HIS A 429 -6.15 -1.70 12.52
N ALA A 430 -5.30 -1.57 11.50
CA ALA A 430 -4.67 -2.66 10.78
C ALA A 430 -3.18 -2.38 10.63
N THR A 431 -2.53 -2.93 9.61
CA THR A 431 -1.10 -2.71 9.35
C THR A 431 -0.88 -2.00 8.01
N LEU A 432 0.28 -1.37 7.87
CA LEU A 432 0.82 -0.87 6.59
C LEU A 432 2.00 -1.72 6.10
N SER A 433 2.32 -2.82 6.79
CA SER A 433 3.47 -3.67 6.51
C SER A 433 3.06 -4.87 5.65
N ALA A 434 3.71 -5.05 4.50
CA ALA A 434 3.53 -6.25 3.68
C ALA A 434 3.92 -7.54 4.43
N ALA A 435 5.01 -7.49 5.20
CA ALA A 435 5.43 -8.60 6.05
C ALA A 435 4.37 -9.02 7.09
N GLU A 436 3.48 -8.11 7.51
CA GLU A 436 2.43 -8.41 8.48
C GLU A 436 1.09 -8.71 7.80
N GLY A 437 0.71 -7.96 6.77
CA GLY A 437 -0.63 -7.98 6.20
C GLY A 437 -0.73 -8.33 4.72
N GLY A 438 0.37 -8.65 4.06
CA GLY A 438 0.40 -8.85 2.61
C GLY A 438 0.25 -7.55 1.84
N CYS A 439 0.15 -7.65 0.51
CA CYS A 439 0.17 -6.49 -0.37
C CYS A 439 -1.13 -5.67 -0.31
N GLN A 440 -2.21 -6.24 0.23
CA GLN A 440 -3.42 -5.49 0.60
C GLN A 440 -3.14 -4.34 1.57
N ALA A 441 -2.16 -4.51 2.48
CA ALA A 441 -1.78 -3.50 3.47
C ALA A 441 -0.90 -2.37 2.89
N GLU A 442 -0.35 -2.56 1.69
CA GLU A 442 0.48 -1.59 1.01
C GLU A 442 -0.23 -0.99 -0.20
N ILE A 443 -0.39 -1.78 -1.27
CA ILE A 443 -1.00 -1.34 -2.53
C ILE A 443 -2.50 -1.14 -2.38
N GLY A 444 -3.18 -1.99 -1.59
CA GLY A 444 -4.61 -1.80 -1.30
C GLY A 444 -4.86 -0.50 -0.55
N VAL A 445 -4.08 -0.23 0.50
CA VAL A 445 -4.15 1.04 1.23
C VAL A 445 -3.77 2.23 0.34
N ALA A 446 -2.73 2.12 -0.49
CA ALA A 446 -2.35 3.18 -1.44
C ALA A 446 -3.47 3.48 -2.46
N SER A 447 -4.14 2.43 -2.98
CA SER A 447 -5.28 2.57 -3.87
C SER A 447 -6.45 3.27 -3.19
N SER A 448 -6.71 2.93 -1.92
CA SER A 448 -7.73 3.56 -1.09
C SER A 448 -7.43 5.04 -0.82
N MET A 449 -6.19 5.35 -0.46
CA MET A 449 -5.69 6.71 -0.29
C MET A 449 -5.85 7.52 -1.59
N ALA A 450 -5.49 6.94 -2.73
CA ALA A 450 -5.57 7.58 -4.03
C ALA A 450 -7.03 7.86 -4.44
N ALA A 451 -7.95 6.95 -4.12
CA ALA A 451 -9.38 7.15 -4.39
C ALA A 451 -9.94 8.33 -3.58
N ALA A 452 -9.59 8.43 -2.30
CA ALA A 452 -9.96 9.59 -1.46
C ALA A 452 -9.36 10.90 -1.95
N LEU A 453 -8.11 10.86 -2.43
CA LEU A 453 -7.44 12.01 -3.05
C LEU A 453 -8.21 12.49 -4.27
N VAL A 454 -8.55 11.60 -5.20
CA VAL A 454 -9.29 11.97 -6.42
C VAL A 454 -10.67 12.51 -6.07
N ALA A 455 -11.42 11.83 -5.19
CA ALA A 455 -12.74 12.28 -4.76
C ALA A 455 -12.71 13.70 -4.15
N THR A 456 -11.77 13.94 -3.24
CA THR A 456 -11.59 15.25 -2.61
C THR A 456 -11.15 16.31 -3.61
N ALA A 457 -10.26 15.98 -4.55
CA ALA A 457 -9.81 16.90 -5.59
C ALA A 457 -10.91 17.30 -6.58
N TYR A 458 -12.02 16.56 -6.63
CA TYR A 458 -13.23 16.89 -7.37
C TYR A 458 -14.35 17.43 -6.47
N ASP A 459 -14.02 17.91 -5.27
CA ASP A 459 -14.94 18.52 -4.30
C ASP A 459 -16.10 17.60 -3.89
N ALA A 460 -15.87 16.28 -3.88
CA ALA A 460 -16.90 15.33 -3.50
C ALA A 460 -17.21 15.39 -1.99
N GLU A 461 -18.47 15.13 -1.65
CA GLU A 461 -18.95 15.05 -0.26
C GLU A 461 -18.26 13.92 0.54
N SER A 462 -18.24 14.03 1.86
CA SER A 462 -17.48 13.13 2.74
C SER A 462 -17.88 11.65 2.60
N ASN A 463 -19.14 11.38 2.27
CA ASN A 463 -19.66 10.03 2.00
C ASN A 463 -19.12 9.44 0.69
N VAL A 464 -18.94 10.25 -0.35
CA VAL A 464 -18.35 9.81 -1.63
C VAL A 464 -16.86 9.56 -1.45
N VAL A 465 -16.16 10.38 -0.65
CA VAL A 465 -14.76 10.16 -0.31
C VAL A 465 -14.56 8.85 0.46
N GLU A 466 -15.39 8.59 1.48
CA GLU A 466 -15.39 7.33 2.21
C GLU A 466 -15.64 6.13 1.28
N ASN A 467 -16.71 6.19 0.49
CA ASN A 467 -17.09 5.11 -0.42
C ASN A 467 -16.00 4.81 -1.46
N ALA A 468 -15.42 5.84 -2.08
CA ALA A 468 -14.31 5.66 -3.01
C ALA A 468 -13.10 4.97 -2.35
N ALA A 469 -12.76 5.38 -1.12
CA ALA A 469 -11.68 4.77 -0.35
C ALA A 469 -12.00 3.31 0.02
N GLU A 470 -13.23 3.06 0.46
CA GLU A 470 -13.77 1.75 0.83
C GLU A 470 -13.66 0.79 -0.36
N SER A 471 -14.27 1.11 -1.49
CA SER A 471 -14.34 0.20 -2.63
C SER A 471 -12.95 -0.06 -3.23
N ALA A 472 -12.07 0.94 -3.21
CA ALA A 472 -10.69 0.74 -3.61
C ALA A 472 -9.95 -0.23 -2.67
N LEU A 473 -10.18 -0.18 -1.35
CA LEU A 473 -9.57 -1.11 -0.41
C LEU A 473 -10.19 -2.52 -0.52
N GLU A 474 -11.52 -2.60 -0.64
CA GLU A 474 -12.28 -3.84 -0.81
C GLU A 474 -11.70 -4.70 -1.94
N HIS A 475 -11.45 -4.07 -3.09
CA HIS A 475 -10.89 -4.72 -4.29
C HIS A 475 -9.42 -5.15 -4.17
N HIS A 476 -8.82 -5.04 -2.99
CA HIS A 476 -7.49 -5.54 -2.67
C HIS A 476 -7.46 -6.50 -1.48
N LEU A 477 -8.57 -6.71 -0.76
CA LEU A 477 -8.61 -7.63 0.38
C LEU A 477 -8.19 -9.05 -0.03
N GLY A 478 -7.32 -9.67 0.77
CA GLY A 478 -6.73 -10.99 0.51
C GLY A 478 -5.48 -10.98 -0.37
N MET A 479 -5.03 -9.83 -0.88
CA MET A 479 -3.85 -9.78 -1.73
C MET A 479 -2.55 -10.07 -0.95
N THR A 480 -1.91 -11.18 -1.30
CA THR A 480 -0.64 -11.68 -0.71
C THR A 480 0.57 -10.86 -1.14
N CYS A 481 1.69 -10.91 -0.41
CA CYS A 481 2.94 -10.23 -0.78
C CYS A 481 4.07 -11.23 -1.01
N ASP A 482 4.19 -11.77 -2.21
CA ASP A 482 5.19 -12.80 -2.51
C ASP A 482 5.93 -12.45 -3.82
N PRO A 483 6.86 -11.48 -3.75
CA PRO A 483 7.54 -10.96 -4.94
C PRO A 483 8.56 -11.96 -5.49
N VAL A 484 8.70 -11.99 -6.82
CA VAL A 484 9.72 -12.81 -7.49
C VAL A 484 11.10 -12.40 -6.99
N ALA A 485 11.90 -13.41 -6.61
CA ALA A 485 13.25 -13.23 -6.10
C ALA A 485 13.39 -12.32 -4.85
N GLY A 486 12.29 -11.94 -4.20
CA GLY A 486 12.31 -10.94 -3.12
C GLY A 486 12.46 -9.48 -3.59
N TYR A 487 12.40 -9.19 -4.89
CA TYR A 487 12.61 -7.83 -5.41
C TYR A 487 11.28 -7.08 -5.56
N VAL A 488 11.30 -5.77 -5.27
CA VAL A 488 10.15 -4.85 -5.48
C VAL A 488 10.00 -4.52 -6.97
N GLN A 489 9.79 -5.55 -7.78
CA GLN A 489 9.68 -5.49 -9.24
C GLN A 489 8.43 -6.25 -9.68
N VAL A 490 8.47 -7.59 -9.66
CA VAL A 490 7.35 -8.45 -10.06
C VAL A 490 6.75 -9.10 -8.82
N PRO A 491 5.44 -8.97 -8.55
CA PRO A 491 4.40 -8.27 -9.31
C PRO A 491 4.16 -6.82 -8.87
N CYS A 492 5.05 -6.22 -8.06
CA CYS A 492 4.82 -4.94 -7.40
C CYS A 492 4.57 -3.78 -8.38
N VAL A 493 5.34 -3.72 -9.47
CA VAL A 493 5.25 -2.68 -10.49
C VAL A 493 3.89 -2.71 -11.19
N GLU A 494 3.42 -3.88 -11.63
CA GLU A 494 2.09 -4.01 -12.23
C GLU A 494 0.99 -3.76 -11.22
N ARG A 495 1.12 -4.25 -9.98
CA ARG A 495 0.11 -4.03 -8.94
C ARG A 495 -0.10 -2.55 -8.65
N CYS A 496 0.94 -1.72 -8.69
CA CYS A 496 0.78 -0.28 -8.59
C CYS A 496 -0.04 0.31 -9.75
N ALA A 497 0.17 -0.17 -10.97
CA ALA A 497 -0.65 0.24 -12.12
C ALA A 497 -2.13 -0.14 -11.96
N PHE A 498 -2.39 -1.38 -11.54
CA PHE A 498 -3.76 -1.82 -11.23
C PHE A 498 -4.37 -1.03 -10.06
N GLY A 499 -3.59 -0.74 -9.01
CA GLY A 499 -4.03 0.08 -7.88
C GLY A 499 -4.43 1.48 -8.31
N ALA A 500 -3.64 2.14 -9.17
CA ALA A 500 -3.97 3.47 -9.68
C ALA A 500 -5.28 3.48 -10.51
N VAL A 501 -5.45 2.48 -11.38
CA VAL A 501 -6.69 2.34 -12.18
C VAL A 501 -7.90 2.05 -11.29
N LYS A 502 -7.77 1.11 -10.34
CA LYS A 502 -8.84 0.79 -9.38
C LYS A 502 -9.23 1.99 -8.51
N ALA A 503 -8.27 2.80 -8.09
CA ALA A 503 -8.54 4.03 -7.33
C ALA A 503 -9.42 5.00 -8.13
N TRP A 504 -9.09 5.23 -9.40
CA TRP A 504 -9.91 6.07 -10.28
C TRP A 504 -11.30 5.46 -10.52
N THR A 505 -11.37 4.15 -10.76
CA THR A 505 -12.63 3.43 -10.95
C THR A 505 -13.51 3.49 -9.69
N ALA A 506 -12.94 3.33 -8.50
CA ALA A 506 -13.67 3.42 -7.24
C ALA A 506 -14.26 4.82 -7.04
N TYR A 507 -13.49 5.88 -7.32
CA TYR A 507 -14.01 7.25 -7.36
C TYR A 507 -15.15 7.41 -8.37
N ALA A 508 -15.00 6.88 -9.59
CA ALA A 508 -16.01 6.97 -10.63
C ALA A 508 -17.31 6.26 -10.22
N ILE A 509 -17.23 5.08 -9.59
CA ILE A 509 -18.39 4.36 -9.06
C ILE A 509 -19.04 5.17 -7.93
N ALA A 510 -18.28 5.54 -6.90
CA ALA A 510 -18.78 6.25 -5.72
C ALA A 510 -19.47 7.58 -6.08
N SER A 511 -18.98 8.28 -7.10
CA SER A 511 -19.54 9.56 -7.55
C SER A 511 -20.81 9.42 -8.40
N ASN A 512 -21.05 8.25 -9.00
CA ASN A 512 -22.20 8.02 -9.90
C ASN A 512 -23.26 7.10 -9.30
N GLU A 513 -22.97 6.41 -8.20
CA GLU A 513 -23.94 5.56 -7.53
C GLU A 513 -24.86 6.32 -6.56
N ILE A 514 -25.92 5.64 -6.11
CA ILE A 514 -26.83 6.19 -5.12
C ILE A 514 -26.21 5.93 -3.73
N ALA A 515 -25.51 6.94 -3.20
CA ALA A 515 -24.75 6.82 -1.96
C ALA A 515 -25.56 6.26 -0.77
N SER A 516 -26.86 6.54 -0.67
CA SER A 516 -27.73 6.01 0.40
C SER A 516 -27.99 4.50 0.32
N ARG A 517 -27.64 3.85 -0.80
CA ARG A 517 -27.78 2.42 -1.03
C ARG A 517 -26.46 1.65 -0.86
N HIS A 518 -25.35 2.36 -0.67
CA HIS A 518 -24.07 1.76 -0.37
C HIS A 518 -24.14 1.04 0.99
N ARG A 519 -23.54 -0.15 1.10
CA ARG A 519 -23.80 -1.08 2.21
C ARG A 519 -22.60 -1.34 3.11
N VAL A 520 -21.40 -1.29 2.56
CA VAL A 520 -20.16 -1.57 3.29
C VAL A 520 -19.60 -0.22 3.74
N ASP A 521 -19.11 -0.11 4.96
CA ASP A 521 -18.48 1.14 5.44
C ASP A 521 -16.96 0.95 5.50
N PHE A 522 -16.21 2.06 5.41
CA PHE A 522 -14.75 1.99 5.36
C PHE A 522 -14.17 1.35 6.63
N ASP A 523 -14.78 1.61 7.78
CA ASP A 523 -14.38 1.02 9.06
C ASP A 523 -14.47 -0.52 9.02
N ALA A 524 -15.55 -1.09 8.46
CA ALA A 524 -15.70 -2.53 8.26
C ALA A 524 -14.65 -3.09 7.28
N THR A 525 -14.33 -2.36 6.22
CA THR A 525 -13.32 -2.79 5.24
C THR A 525 -11.90 -2.77 5.83
N VAL A 526 -11.58 -1.80 6.70
CA VAL A 526 -10.31 -1.78 7.47
C VAL A 526 -10.26 -2.95 8.48
N MET A 527 -11.39 -3.29 9.09
CA MET A 527 -11.48 -4.47 9.94
C MET A 527 -11.23 -5.76 9.17
N ALA A 528 -11.82 -5.91 7.98
CA ALA A 528 -11.57 -7.05 7.11
C ALA A 528 -10.09 -7.12 6.68
N LEU A 529 -9.44 -5.98 6.42
CA LEU A 529 -8.00 -5.91 6.17
C LEU A 529 -7.20 -6.49 7.35
N ALA A 530 -7.52 -6.09 8.59
CA ALA A 530 -6.84 -6.57 9.79
C ALA A 530 -7.04 -8.07 10.04
N GLU A 531 -8.27 -8.56 9.90
CA GLU A 531 -8.60 -9.98 10.06
C GLU A 531 -7.92 -10.83 8.99
N THR A 532 -7.97 -10.40 7.73
CA THR A 532 -7.33 -11.11 6.63
C THR A 532 -5.80 -11.12 6.79
N ALA A 533 -5.21 -10.02 7.27
CA ALA A 533 -3.78 -9.96 7.59
C ALA A 533 -3.37 -10.96 8.67
N ARG A 534 -4.19 -11.12 9.71
CA ARG A 534 -3.97 -12.09 10.78
C ARG A 534 -4.06 -13.53 10.26
N ASP A 535 -5.06 -13.82 9.43
CA ASP A 535 -5.35 -15.17 8.96
C ASP A 535 -4.46 -15.59 7.78
N MET A 536 -3.80 -14.64 7.11
CA MET A 536 -2.87 -14.90 6.02
C MET A 536 -1.68 -15.75 6.51
N ASN A 537 -1.46 -16.89 5.87
CA ASN A 537 -0.32 -17.76 6.16
C ASN A 537 1.00 -17.00 5.92
N SER A 538 1.96 -17.16 6.83
CA SER A 538 3.26 -16.46 6.79
C SER A 538 4.02 -16.67 5.48
N LYS A 539 3.88 -17.83 4.82
CA LYS A 539 4.56 -18.12 3.54
C LYS A 539 4.06 -17.29 2.35
N TYR A 540 2.87 -16.69 2.46
CA TYR A 540 2.29 -15.81 1.44
C TYR A 540 2.40 -14.32 1.82
N LYS A 541 3.14 -14.02 2.89
CA LYS A 541 3.61 -12.67 3.21
C LYS A 541 4.98 -12.48 2.59
N GLU A 542 5.67 -11.40 2.96
CA GLU A 542 6.95 -10.94 2.39
C GLU A 542 8.16 -11.85 2.72
N THR A 543 8.04 -13.15 2.47
CA THR A 543 9.09 -14.17 2.68
C THR A 543 9.64 -14.72 1.37
N SER A 544 8.91 -14.58 0.25
CA SER A 544 9.26 -15.17 -1.06
C SER A 544 9.31 -16.71 -1.03
N GLU A 545 8.59 -17.34 -0.10
CA GLU A 545 8.60 -18.78 0.15
C GLU A 545 7.41 -19.52 -0.49
N ALA A 546 6.57 -18.84 -1.28
CA ALA A 546 5.41 -19.47 -1.90
C ALA A 546 5.04 -18.83 -3.26
N GLY A 547 3.73 -18.81 -3.56
CA GLY A 547 3.10 -17.99 -4.61
C GLY A 547 3.87 -17.80 -5.92
N LEU A 548 3.92 -16.55 -6.39
CA LEU A 548 4.56 -16.20 -7.64
C LEU A 548 6.09 -16.33 -7.53
N ALA A 549 6.66 -16.16 -6.34
CA ALA A 549 8.09 -16.27 -6.11
C ALA A 549 8.64 -17.67 -6.44
N LEU A 550 7.90 -18.73 -6.10
CA LEU A 550 8.27 -20.11 -6.44
C LEU A 550 7.75 -20.57 -7.81
N SER A 551 6.83 -19.82 -8.43
CA SER A 551 6.24 -20.19 -9.72
C SER A 551 7.06 -19.69 -10.91
N VAL A 552 7.96 -18.71 -10.70
CA VAL A 552 8.81 -18.13 -11.74
C VAL A 552 10.24 -18.63 -11.55
N VAL A 553 10.77 -19.35 -12.54
CA VAL A 553 12.17 -19.77 -12.57
C VAL A 553 13.01 -18.64 -13.15
N LEU A 554 14.00 -18.15 -12.38
CA LEU A 554 15.02 -17.24 -12.87
C LEU A 554 16.08 -18.06 -13.59
N CYS A 555 16.40 -17.69 -14.84
CA CYS A 555 17.38 -18.39 -15.67
C CYS A 555 18.82 -18.01 -15.34
#